data_AF-Q9FES3-F1
#
_entry.id   AF-Q9FES3-F1
#
_cell.length_a   1.000
_cell.length_b   1.000
_cell.length_c   1.000
_cell.angle_alpha   90.00
_cell.angle_beta   90.00
_cell.angle_gamma   90.00
#
_symmetry.space_group_name_H-M   'P 1'
#
loop_
_entity.id
_entity.type
_entity.pdbx_description
1 polymer ?
#
loop_
_entity_poly.entity_id
_entity_poly.type
_entity_poly.pdbx_seq_one_letter_code
_entity_poly.pdbx_strand_id
1 'polypeptide(L)' 'MVEDRKVGVGIDFSKNSKNALKWAIVNMADKGDTFYLIHINSNSSDESRSKLFAKTGS' A
#
# COMPACT_ATOMS: atom_id res chain seq x y z
N MET A 1 -17.86 -19.35 -13.85
CA MET A 1 -17.14 -18.13 -14.25
C MET A 1 -16.37 -17.67 -13.02
N VAL A 2 -15.05 -17.52 -13.11
CA VAL A 2 -14.25 -16.98 -12.00
C VAL A 2 -14.53 -15.47 -11.96
N GLU A 3 -14.87 -14.96 -10.79
CA GLU A 3 -15.13 -13.53 -10.57
C GLU A 3 -13.85 -12.72 -10.82
N ASP A 4 -14.00 -11.53 -11.39
CA ASP A 4 -12.91 -10.57 -11.56
C ASP A 4 -12.21 -10.29 -10.22
N ARG A 5 -10.89 -10.46 -10.16
CA ARG A 5 -10.17 -10.39 -8.88
C ARG A 5 -9.91 -8.95 -8.49
N LYS A 6 -10.07 -8.67 -7.19
CA LYS A 6 -9.74 -7.38 -6.59
C LYS A 6 -8.47 -7.52 -5.76
N VAL A 7 -7.40 -6.81 -6.14
CA VAL A 7 -6.07 -6.92 -5.54
C VAL A 7 -5.70 -5.60 -4.87
N GLY A 8 -5.43 -5.62 -3.57
CA GLY A 8 -4.89 -4.46 -2.85
C GLY A 8 -3.36 -4.45 -2.86
N VAL A 9 -2.74 -3.32 -3.22
CA VAL A 9 -1.28 -3.16 -3.27
C VAL A 9 -0.86 -1.97 -2.42
N GLY A 10 -0.14 -2.24 -1.33
CA GLY A 10 0.51 -1.22 -0.52
C GLY A 10 1.69 -0.59 -1.28
N ILE A 11 1.72 0.74 -1.41
CA ILE A 11 2.76 1.45 -2.14
C ILE A 11 3.28 2.65 -1.35
N ASP A 12 4.60 2.84 -1.31
CA ASP A 12 5.30 3.96 -0.65
C ASP A 12 5.80 5.02 -1.65
N PHE A 13 5.44 4.88 -2.93
CA PHE A 13 5.89 5.68 -4.08
C PHE A 13 7.41 5.78 -4.32
N SER A 14 8.23 4.98 -3.62
CA SER A 14 9.64 4.81 -3.92
C SER A 14 9.87 4.22 -5.32
N LYS A 15 11.11 4.34 -5.81
CA LYS A 15 11.51 3.70 -7.09
C LYS A 15 11.31 2.18 -7.05
N ASN A 16 11.57 1.57 -5.91
CA ASN A 16 11.51 0.12 -5.74
C ASN A 16 10.06 -0.37 -5.70
N SER A 17 9.16 0.31 -4.99
CA SER A 17 7.75 -0.07 -4.94
C SER A 17 7.05 0.09 -6.30
N LYS A 18 7.42 1.12 -7.08
CA LYS A 18 6.95 1.28 -8.47
C LYS A 18 7.42 0.14 -9.38
N ASN A 19 8.68 -0.30 -9.24
CA ASN A 19 9.19 -1.44 -10.00
C ASN A 19 8.50 -2.74 -9.61
N ALA A 20 8.24 -2.95 -8.32
CA ALA A 20 7.49 -4.12 -7.83
C ALA A 20 6.05 -4.14 -8.36
N LEU A 21 5.35 -2.98 -8.34
CA LEU A 21 4.03 -2.86 -8.93
C LEU A 21 4.04 -3.19 -10.43
N LYS A 22 5.03 -2.67 -11.18
CA LYS A 22 5.17 -2.97 -12.60
C LYS A 22 5.33 -4.47 -12.84
N TRP A 23 6.18 -5.13 -12.05
CA TRP A 23 6.36 -6.56 -12.14
C TRP A 23 5.05 -7.31 -11.84
N ALA A 24 4.30 -6.91 -10.80
CA ALA A 24 3.02 -7.53 -10.45
C ALA A 24 1.98 -7.38 -11.57
N ILE A 25 1.87 -6.20 -12.19
CA ILE A 25 0.95 -5.99 -13.31
C ILE A 25 1.33 -6.87 -14.51
N VAL A 26 2.61 -6.92 -14.87
CA VAL A 26 3.06 -7.68 -16.04
C VAL A 26 2.91 -9.19 -15.87
N ASN A 27 3.07 -9.70 -14.65
CA ASN A 27 3.16 -11.15 -14.42
C ASN A 27 1.92 -11.75 -13.75
N MET A 28 1.10 -10.94 -13.06
CA MET A 28 -0.02 -11.45 -12.24
C MET A 28 -1.39 -10.94 -12.68
N ALA A 29 -1.47 -9.80 -13.38
CA ALA A 29 -2.75 -9.23 -13.79
C ALA A 29 -3.32 -10.02 -14.97
N ASP A 30 -4.60 -10.36 -14.87
CA ASP A 30 -5.40 -10.90 -15.96
C ASP A 30 -6.51 -9.90 -16.34
N LYS A 31 -7.13 -10.10 -17.49
CA LYS A 31 -8.23 -9.28 -17.96
C LYS A 31 -9.40 -9.36 -16.97
N GLY A 32 -9.87 -8.19 -16.53
CA GLY A 32 -10.95 -8.05 -15.55
C GLY A 32 -10.45 -7.75 -14.13
N ASP A 33 -9.18 -8.04 -13.84
CA ASP A 33 -8.63 -7.74 -12.52
C ASP A 33 -8.59 -6.24 -12.24
N THR A 34 -8.88 -5.88 -10.99
CA THR A 34 -8.82 -4.50 -10.50
C THR A 34 -7.77 -4.40 -9.39
N PHE A 35 -6.80 -3.50 -9.59
CA PHE A 35 -5.74 -3.23 -8.63
C PHE A 35 -6.02 -1.92 -7.87
N TYR A 36 -6.13 -2.01 -6.55
CA TYR A 36 -6.30 -0.87 -5.65
C TYR A 36 -4.95 -0.50 -5.03
N LEU A 37 -4.46 0.71 -5.32
CA LEU A 37 -3.22 1.22 -4.75
C LEU A 37 -3.49 1.89 -3.40
N ILE A 38 -2.87 1.36 -2.36
CA ILE A 38 -3.01 1.85 -0.98
C ILE A 38 -1.70 2.54 -0.60
N HIS A 39 -1.71 3.87 -0.57
CA HIS A 39 -0.59 4.65 -0.08
C HIS A 39 -0.87 5.16 1.33
N ILE A 40 -0.02 4.80 2.28
CA ILE A 40 -0.06 5.37 3.62
C ILE A 40 0.79 6.64 3.61
N ASN A 41 0.13 7.78 3.68
CA ASN A 41 0.79 9.06 3.85
C ASN A 41 1.21 9.19 5.32
N SER A 42 2.48 8.93 5.63
CA SER A 42 3.03 9.15 6.98
C SER A 42 3.31 10.63 7.28
N ASN A 43 3.10 11.54 6.33
CA ASN A 43 3.20 12.98 6.58
C ASN A 43 1.87 13.51 7.11
N SER A 44 1.64 13.24 8.39
CA SER A 44 1.36 14.36 9.27
C SER A 44 2.22 14.18 10.51
N SER A 45 3.06 15.17 10.79
CA SER A 45 3.68 15.38 12.10
C SER A 45 2.66 15.55 13.24
N ASP A 46 1.37 15.38 12.95
CA ASP A 46 0.22 15.51 13.84
C ASP A 46 -0.54 14.18 14.04
N GLU A 47 -0.12 13.12 13.34
CA GLU A 47 -0.68 11.80 13.57
C GLU A 47 -0.21 11.28 14.93
N SER A 48 -1.18 11.16 15.82
CA SER A 48 -1.08 10.87 17.24
C SER A 48 -0.58 9.45 17.55
N ARG A 49 0.34 8.91 16.74
CA ARG A 49 0.91 7.56 16.85
C ARG A 49 1.77 7.39 18.10
N SER A 50 2.22 8.48 18.72
CA SER A 50 3.06 8.48 19.92
C SER A 50 2.40 9.06 21.17
N LYS A 51 1.18 9.62 21.12
CA LYS A 51 0.57 10.27 22.30
C LYS A 51 0.26 9.28 23.44
N LEU A 52 0.02 8.00 23.12
CA LEU A 52 -0.25 6.96 24.12
C LEU A 52 1.02 6.50 24.86
N PHE A 53 2.19 6.55 24.22
CA PHE A 53 3.48 6.16 24.82
C PHE A 53 4.30 7.36 25.32
N ALA A 54 3.88 8.60 25.03
CA ALA A 54 4.59 9.79 25.49
C ALA A 54 4.54 9.99 27.01
N LYS A 55 3.54 9.44 27.72
CA LYS A 55 3.33 9.70 29.15
C LYS A 55 4.11 8.76 30.08
N THR A 56 4.49 7.59 29.61
CA THR A 56 5.26 6.60 30.39
C THR A 56 6.38 6.09 29.50
N GLY A 57 7.52 6.78 29.56
CA GLY A 57 8.73 6.39 28.82
C GLY A 57 9.24 5.01 29.25
N SER A 58 10.05 4.44 28.35
CA SER A 58 10.84 3.22 28.48
C SER A 58 11.66 3.14 29.77
#